data_AF-A0A5K0YSZ2-F1
#
_entry.id   AF-A0A5K0YSZ2-F1
#
_cell.length_a   1.000
_cell.length_b   1.000
_cell.length_c   1.000
_cell.angle_alpha   90.00
_cell.angle_beta   90.00
_cell.angle_gamma   90.00
#
_symmetry.space_group_name_H-M   'P 1'
#
loop_
_entity.id
_entity.type
_entity.pdbx_description
1 polymer ?
#
loop_
_entity_poly.entity_id
_entity_poly.type
_entity_poly.pdbx_seq_one_letter_code
_entity_poly.pdbx_strand_id
1 'polypeptide(L)' 'GHTKEVHSVCWDANGDYLASVSEDSVRVWSLASGGECIHELSSNGNKFHSCVFHPAYPTLLVIGGYQ' A
#
# COMPACT_ATOMS: atom_id res chain seq x y z
N GLY A 1 3.66 2.80 -11.25
CA GLY A 1 4.22 1.59 -10.61
C GLY A 1 5.29 1.99 -9.62
N HIS A 2 5.75 1.07 -8.77
CA HIS A 2 6.89 1.31 -7.88
C HIS A 2 8.20 1.44 -8.67
N THR A 3 9.14 2.25 -8.17
CA THR A 3 10.47 2.41 -8.80
C THR A 3 11.50 1.45 -8.19
N LYS A 4 11.22 0.98 -6.97
CA LYS A 4 11.99 -0.01 -6.22
C LYS A 4 11.20 -1.31 -6.00
N GLU A 5 11.88 -2.29 -5.43
CA GLU A 5 11.31 -3.59 -5.08
C GLU A 5 10.10 -3.43 -4.15
N VAL A 6 9.03 -4.15 -4.49
CA VAL A 6 7.83 -4.24 -3.67
C VAL A 6 8.06 -5.30 -2.60
N HIS A 7 7.99 -4.89 -1.34
CA HIS A 7 8.25 -5.77 -0.19
C HIS A 7 7.00 -6.49 0.30
N SER A 8 5.84 -5.84 0.19
CA SER A 8 4.58 -6.41 0.65
C SER A 8 3.40 -5.85 -0.13
N VAL A 9 2.36 -6.68 -0.25
CA VAL A 9 1.06 -6.31 -0.80
C VAL A 9 -0.05 -6.86 0.10
N CYS A 10 -1.16 -6.15 0.22
CA CYS A 10 -2.34 -6.66 0.93
C CYS A 10 -3.63 -6.11 0.33
N TRP A 11 -4.65 -6.97 0.32
CA TRP A 11 -6.01 -6.60 -0.06
C TRP A 11 -6.75 -6.00 1.13
N ASP A 12 -7.69 -5.11 0.85
CA ASP A 12 -8.73 -4.80 1.82
C ASP A 12 -9.70 -5.99 1.96
N ALA A 13 -10.58 -5.93 2.96
CA ALA A 13 -11.50 -7.03 3.25
C ALA A 13 -12.51 -7.30 2.13
N ASN A 14 -12.86 -6.28 1.33
CA ASN A 14 -13.84 -6.42 0.25
C ASN A 14 -13.19 -6.75 -1.10
N GLY A 15 -11.87 -6.56 -1.23
CA GLY A 15 -11.14 -6.74 -2.48
C GLY A 15 -11.26 -5.57 -3.46
N ASP A 16 -11.79 -4.44 -3.01
CA ASP A 16 -11.92 -3.21 -3.82
C ASP A 16 -10.58 -2.47 -3.93
N TYR A 17 -9.73 -2.61 -2.91
CA TYR A 17 -8.45 -1.93 -2.80
C TYR A 17 -7.29 -2.90 -2.60
N LEU A 18 -6.18 -2.58 -3.25
CA LEU A 18 -4.89 -3.22 -3.05
C LEU A 18 -3.91 -2.20 -2.51
N ALA A 19 -3.21 -2.51 -1.43
CA ALA A 19 -2.06 -1.75 -0.98
C ALA A 19 -0.78 -2.47 -1.36
N SER A 20 0.24 -1.69 -1.69
CA SER A 20 1.58 -2.18 -2.01
C SER A 20 2.61 -1.25 -1.41
N VAL A 21 3.66 -1.81 -0.83
CA VAL A 21 4.73 -1.04 -0.18
C VAL A 21 6.09 -1.43 -0.73
N SER A 22 6.96 -0.43 -0.86
CA SER A 22 8.34 -0.55 -1.31
C SER A 22 9.25 0.31 -0.43
N GLU A 23 10.55 0.29 -0.69
CA GLU A 23 11.45 1.26 -0.04
C GLU A 23 11.17 2.73 -0.44
N ASP A 24 10.54 2.96 -1.58
CA ASP A 24 10.33 4.32 -2.12
C ASP A 24 8.96 4.90 -1.79
N SER A 25 7.94 4.05 -1.61
CA SER A 25 6.57 4.51 -1.47
C SER A 25 5.61 3.44 -0.98
N VAL A 26 4.49 3.90 -0.47
CA VAL A 26 3.27 3.11 -0.33
C VAL A 26 2.27 3.58 -1.38
N ARG A 27 1.64 2.64 -2.07
CA ARG A 27 0.61 2.92 -3.07
C ARG A 27 -0.66 2.14 -2.77
N VAL A 28 -1.81 2.79 -2.92
CA VAL A 28 -3.13 2.17 -2.87
C VAL A 28 -3.77 2.23 -4.25
N TRP A 29 -4.25 1.08 -4.70
CA TRP A 29 -4.85 0.88 -6.01
C TRP A 29 -6.33 0.58 -5.85
N SER A 30 -7.15 1.17 -6.72
CA SER A 30 -8.58 0.88 -6.81
C SER A 30 -8.82 -0.08 -7.98
N LEU A 31 -9.40 -1.24 -7.69
CA LEU A 31 -9.81 -2.17 -8.76
C LEU A 31 -11.10 -1.76 -9.44
N ALA A 32 -11.99 -1.06 -8.72
CA ALA A 32 -13.23 -0.53 -9.29
C ALA A 32 -12.96 0.45 -10.45
N SER A 33 -11.80 1.13 -10.44
CA SER A 33 -11.35 2.04 -11.50
C SER A 33 -10.34 1.42 -12.46
N GLY A 34 -10.29 0.08 -12.56
CA GLY A 34 -9.42 -0.60 -13.53
C GLY A 34 -7.95 -0.71 -13.10
N GLY A 35 -7.67 -0.66 -11.79
CA GLY A 35 -6.31 -0.81 -11.25
C GLY A 35 -5.53 0.50 -11.18
N GLU A 36 -6.22 1.64 -11.08
CA GLU A 36 -5.56 2.94 -10.95
C GLU A 36 -5.00 3.16 -9.55
N CYS A 37 -3.84 3.84 -9.49
CA CYS A 37 -3.24 4.28 -8.23
C CYS A 37 -3.99 5.51 -7.73
N ILE A 38 -4.76 5.36 -6.66
CA ILE A 38 -5.59 6.43 -6.10
C ILE A 38 -4.89 7.16 -4.93
N HIS A 39 -3.91 6.51 -4.29
CA HIS A 39 -3.09 7.13 -3.26
C HIS A 39 -1.63 6.73 -3.40
N GLU A 40 -0.75 7.69 -3.10
CA GLU A 40 0.69 7.49 -3.06
C GLU A 40 1.25 8.24 -1.84
N LEU A 41 2.07 7.55 -1.06
CA LEU A 41 2.84 8.09 0.04
C LEU A 41 4.31 7.83 -0.23
N SER A 42 5.05 8.86 -0.62
CA SER A 42 6.48 8.74 -0.91
C SER A 42 7.32 8.76 0.37
N SER A 43 8.40 7.99 0.35
CA SER A 43 9.43 7.95 1.39
C SER A 43 10.39 9.13 1.25
N ASN A 44 10.68 9.81 2.37
CA ASN A 44 11.78 10.78 2.49
C ASN A 44 12.98 10.23 3.28
N GLY A 45 13.21 8.91 3.21
CA GLY A 45 14.30 8.21 3.91
C GLY A 45 13.86 7.01 4.75
N ASN A 46 12.55 6.78 4.90
CA ASN A 46 12.02 5.58 5.57
C ASN A 46 11.89 4.42 4.57
N LYS A 47 12.22 3.21 4.98
CA LYS A 47 12.03 2.00 4.17
C LYS A 47 10.79 1.26 4.64
N PHE A 48 9.71 1.28 3.84
CA PHE A 48 8.51 0.49 4.14
C PHE A 48 8.74 -0.97 3.77
N HIS A 49 8.25 -1.88 4.61
CA HIS A 49 8.52 -3.32 4.47
C HIS A 49 7.26 -4.18 4.58
N SER A 50 6.25 -3.75 5.33
CA SER A 50 5.02 -4.52 5.51
C SER A 50 3.79 -3.61 5.50
N CYS A 51 2.66 -4.17 5.10
CA CYS A 51 1.38 -3.48 5.15
C CYS A 51 0.22 -4.45 5.43
N VAL A 52 -0.79 -3.99 6.15
CA VAL A 52 -2.02 -4.75 6.40
C VAL A 52 -3.23 -3.81 6.49
N PHE A 53 -4.28 -4.09 5.72
CA PHE A 53 -5.57 -3.44 5.90
C PHE A 53 -6.28 -4.00 7.14
N HIS A 54 -6.94 -3.12 7.89
CA HIS A 54 -7.74 -3.55 9.01
C HIS A 54 -8.98 -4.31 8.51
N PRO A 55 -9.28 -5.52 9.03
CA PRO A 55 -10.33 -6.39 8.48
C PRO A 55 -11.75 -5.84 8.65
N ALA A 56 -11.97 -4.94 9.61
CA ALA A 56 -13.29 -4.34 9.88
C ALA A 56 -13.37 -2.82 9.59
N TYR A 57 -12.24 -2.18 9.32
CA TYR A 57 -12.18 -0.72 9.09
C TYR A 57 -11.54 -0.51 7.71
N PRO A 58 -12.35 -0.47 6.63
CA PRO A 58 -11.85 -0.56 5.25
C PRO A 58 -10.95 0.60 4.82
N THR A 59 -10.96 1.70 5.57
CA THR A 59 -10.11 2.88 5.32
C THR A 59 -8.83 2.89 6.14
N LEU A 60 -8.60 1.91 7.01
CA LEU A 60 -7.43 1.84 7.88
C LEU A 60 -6.40 0.86 7.31
N LEU A 61 -5.24 1.40 6.93
CA LEU A 61 -4.06 0.67 6.49
C LEU A 61 -2.92 0.89 7.48
N VAL A 62 -2.34 -0.19 8.00
CA VAL A 62 -1.15 -0.14 8.86
C VAL A 62 0.07 -0.47 8.02
N ILE A 63 1.13 0.34 8.15
CA ILE A 63 2.39 0.17 7.41
C ILE A 63 3.53 0.06 8.41
N GLY A 64 4.35 -0.98 8.28
CA GLY A 64 5.58 -1.17 9.03
C GLY A 64 6.81 -0.81 8.21
N GLY A 65 7.78 -0.15 8.84
CA GLY A 65 9.04 0.23 8.20
C GLY A 65 10.12 0.61 9.23
N TYR A 66 11.33 0.87 8.74
CA TYR A 66 12.48 1.33 9.53
C TYR A 66 13.19 2.48 8.81
N GLN A 67 14.04 3.19 9.55
CA GLN A 67 14.82 4.32 9.05
C GLN A 67 16.27 3.90 8.77
#